data_AF-A0A8D0H5U4-F1
#
_entry.id   AF-A0A8D0H5U4-F1
#
_cell.length_a   1.000
_cell.length_b   1.000
_cell.length_c   1.000
_cell.angle_alpha   90.00
_cell.angle_beta   90.00
_cell.angle_gamma   90.00
#
_symmetry.space_group_name_H-M   'P 1'
#
loop_
_entity.id
_entity.type
_entity.pdbx_description
1 polymer ?
#
loop_
_entity_poly.entity_id
_entity_poly.type
_entity_poly.pdbx_seq_one_letter_code
_entity_poly.pdbx_strand_id
1 'polypeptide(L)'
;MVAEKEGTSPTKERPPQKQEPIGQTKRSKQQISDGFTVKAMMKNTVVRGPPAAGAFKERPTKPTAFRKFYERGDFPIALEHDTRGNKIAWKVIQGAAVTASCAY
;
A
#
# COMPACT_ATOMS: atom_id res chain seq x y z
N MET A 1 3.63 -99.35 18.70
CA MET A 1 3.85 -99.46 17.25
C MET A 1 2.62 -98.97 16.52
N VAL A 2 2.60 -97.74 16.01
CA VAL A 2 1.89 -97.34 14.79
C VAL A 2 2.70 -96.17 14.21
N ALA A 3 2.90 -96.24 12.90
CA ALA A 3 4.00 -95.66 12.15
C ALA A 3 3.92 -94.15 11.90
N GLU A 4 5.11 -93.57 11.71
CA GLU A 4 5.35 -92.28 11.06
C GLU A 4 4.72 -92.21 9.65
N LYS A 5 4.29 -91.01 9.26
CA LYS A 5 4.34 -90.58 7.86
C LYS A 5 4.77 -89.11 7.75
N GLU A 6 6.00 -88.97 7.28
CA GLU A 6 6.58 -87.85 6.55
C GLU A 6 5.67 -87.34 5.40
N GLY A 7 5.76 -86.05 5.07
CA GLY A 7 5.14 -85.56 3.83
C GLY A 7 5.06 -84.05 3.61
N THR A 8 6.21 -83.43 3.33
CA THR A 8 6.41 -82.37 2.32
C THR A 8 5.66 -81.02 2.41
N SER A 9 6.46 -79.96 2.62
CA SER A 9 6.07 -78.56 2.42
C SER A 9 6.00 -78.20 0.92
N PRO A 10 5.11 -77.27 0.55
CA PRO A 10 5.50 -76.25 -0.41
C PRO A 10 5.28 -74.85 0.19
N THR A 11 6.40 -74.15 0.34
CA THR A 11 6.51 -72.72 0.67
C THR A 11 5.67 -71.89 -0.31
N LYS A 12 4.56 -71.33 0.16
CA LYS A 12 3.82 -70.31 -0.61
C LYS A 12 4.22 -68.94 -0.08
N GLU A 13 5.29 -68.39 -0.67
CA GLU A 13 5.72 -67.03 -0.44
C GLU A 13 4.54 -66.08 -0.65
N ARG A 14 4.12 -65.41 0.42
CA ARG A 14 3.19 -64.30 0.35
C ARG A 14 3.94 -63.14 -0.31
N PRO A 15 3.50 -62.62 -1.46
CA PRO A 15 4.22 -61.53 -2.11
C PRO A 15 4.25 -60.31 -1.19
N PRO A 16 5.38 -59.59 -1.12
CA PRO A 16 5.52 -58.43 -0.26
C PRO A 16 4.47 -57.39 -0.63
N GLN A 17 3.79 -56.93 0.41
CA GLN A 17 2.82 -55.84 0.37
C GLN A 17 3.50 -54.63 -0.27
N LYS A 18 3.12 -54.30 -1.51
CA LYS A 18 3.56 -53.06 -2.17
C LYS A 18 3.05 -51.89 -1.35
N GLN A 19 3.90 -51.32 -0.50
CA GLN A 19 3.71 -49.96 -0.02
C GLN A 19 3.99 -49.07 -1.22
N GLU A 20 2.92 -48.53 -1.81
CA GLU A 20 3.02 -47.36 -2.67
C GLU A 20 3.75 -46.27 -1.85
N PRO A 21 4.84 -45.67 -2.37
CA PRO A 21 5.47 -44.57 -1.65
C PRO A 21 4.42 -43.46 -1.52
N ILE A 22 4.17 -43.02 -0.29
CA ILE A 22 3.45 -41.77 0.00
C ILE A 22 4.39 -40.63 -0.42
N GLY A 23 4.57 -40.49 -1.73
CA GLY A 23 5.45 -39.53 -2.39
C GLY A 23 4.66 -38.32 -2.89
N GLN A 24 3.62 -37.89 -2.17
CA GLN A 24 3.04 -36.59 -2.44
C GLN A 24 3.78 -35.56 -1.60
N THR A 25 4.85 -35.00 -2.18
CA THR A 25 5.46 -33.77 -1.69
C THR A 25 4.42 -32.65 -1.83
N LYS A 26 3.52 -32.53 -0.83
CA LYS A 26 2.59 -31.42 -0.75
C LYS A 26 3.44 -30.15 -0.60
N ARG A 27 3.67 -29.46 -1.72
CA ARG A 27 4.23 -28.11 -1.69
C ARG A 27 3.27 -27.27 -0.87
N SER A 28 3.63 -27.00 0.38
CA SER A 28 2.83 -26.18 1.28
C SER A 28 2.72 -24.80 0.64
N LYS A 29 1.50 -24.38 0.29
CA LYS A 29 1.25 -23.01 -0.17
C LYS A 29 1.80 -22.06 0.89
N GLN A 30 2.66 -21.13 0.49
CA GLN A 30 3.13 -20.09 1.38
C GLN A 30 1.93 -19.30 1.89
N GLN A 31 1.77 -19.25 3.20
CA GLN A 31 0.71 -18.48 3.84
C GLN A 31 1.14 -17.02 3.92
N ILE A 32 0.25 -16.08 3.64
CA ILE A 32 0.52 -14.65 3.81
C ILE A 32 -0.13 -14.21 5.11
N SER A 33 0.61 -13.50 5.96
CA SER A 33 0.10 -12.97 7.23
C SER A 33 0.48 -11.49 7.40
N ASP A 34 -0.26 -10.80 8.26
CA ASP A 34 0.09 -9.45 8.69
C ASP A 34 1.21 -9.50 9.74
N GLY A 35 1.97 -8.40 9.82
CA GLY A 35 3.02 -8.23 10.81
C GLY A 35 2.50 -8.32 12.24
N PHE A 36 3.37 -8.69 13.18
CA PHE A 36 3.07 -8.78 14.61
C PHE A 36 1.94 -9.78 14.98
N THR A 37 1.64 -10.77 14.12
CA THR A 37 0.68 -11.84 14.40
C THR A 37 1.38 -13.16 14.75
N VAL A 38 0.73 -14.04 15.51
CA VAL A 38 1.27 -15.40 15.82
C VAL A 38 1.49 -16.21 14.53
N LYS A 39 0.65 -16.00 13.51
CA LYS A 39 0.79 -16.65 12.19
C LYS A 39 2.07 -16.23 11.48
N ALA A 40 2.54 -15.00 11.67
CA ALA A 40 3.81 -14.54 11.12
C ALA A 40 5.02 -15.34 11.62
N MET A 41 4.91 -15.99 12.79
CA MET A 41 5.96 -16.83 13.36
C MET A 41 5.88 -18.29 12.90
N MET A 42 4.82 -18.69 12.17
CA MET A 42 4.63 -20.05 11.70
C MET A 42 5.47 -20.35 10.45
N LYS A 43 5.98 -21.59 10.34
CA LYS A 43 6.72 -22.06 9.16
C LYS A 43 5.90 -21.86 7.87
N ASN A 44 6.60 -21.55 6.78
CA ASN A 44 6.02 -21.31 5.46
C ASN A 44 5.07 -20.09 5.39
N THR A 45 5.23 -19.13 6.29
CA THR A 45 4.47 -17.88 6.29
C THR A 45 5.35 -16.71 5.85
N VAL A 46 4.82 -15.86 4.97
CA VAL A 46 5.44 -14.61 4.51
C VAL A 46 4.66 -13.44 5.11
N VAL A 47 5.38 -12.49 5.68
CA VAL A 47 4.81 -11.29 6.30
C VAL A 47 4.62 -10.21 5.23
N ARG A 48 3.45 -9.57 5.21
CA ARG A 48 3.22 -8.40 4.38
C ARG A 48 4.08 -7.23 4.86
N GLY A 49 4.74 -6.55 3.92
CA GLY A 49 5.47 -5.32 4.21
C GLY A 49 4.53 -4.20 4.68
N PRO A 50 5.08 -3.14 5.30
CA PRO A 50 4.30 -1.99 5.72
C PRO A 50 3.57 -1.35 4.53
N PRO A 51 2.38 -0.75 4.75
CA PRO A 51 1.66 -0.06 3.68
C PRO A 51 2.50 1.11 3.16
N ALA A 52 2.35 1.41 1.87
CA ALA A 52 3.00 2.57 1.28
C ALA A 52 2.51 3.85 1.98
N ALA A 53 3.45 4.62 2.55
CA ALA A 53 3.14 5.85 3.28
C ALA A 53 2.52 6.94 2.38
N GLY A 54 2.68 6.83 1.06
CA GLY A 54 2.13 7.80 0.10
C GLY A 54 2.76 9.18 0.19
N ALA A 55 4.00 9.31 0.68
CA ALA A 55 4.68 10.58 0.88
C ALA A 55 4.79 11.43 -0.40
N PHE A 56 5.02 10.78 -1.55
CA PHE A 56 5.11 11.43 -2.86
C PHE A 56 3.79 11.41 -3.64
N LYS A 57 2.72 10.86 -3.07
CA LYS A 57 1.42 10.88 -3.72
C LYS A 57 0.89 12.32 -3.66
N GLU A 58 0.63 12.90 -4.82
CA GLU A 58 0.04 14.22 -4.92
C GLU A 58 -1.29 14.25 -4.15
N ARG A 59 -1.45 15.30 -3.33
CA ARG A 59 -2.68 15.52 -2.56
C ARG A 59 -3.59 16.45 -3.35
N PRO A 60 -4.89 16.15 -3.49
CA PRO A 60 -5.81 17.07 -4.12
C PRO A 60 -5.83 18.39 -3.36
N THR A 61 -5.68 19.50 -4.09
CA THR A 61 -5.68 20.85 -3.50
C THR A 61 -7.11 21.27 -3.17
N LYS A 62 -7.30 21.80 -1.95
CA LYS A 62 -8.59 22.40 -1.56
C LYS A 62 -8.76 23.75 -2.26
N PRO A 63 -9.99 24.21 -2.53
CA PRO A 63 -10.23 25.58 -2.99
C PRO A 63 -9.58 26.60 -2.04
N THR A 64 -8.71 27.46 -2.56
CA THR A 64 -7.97 28.42 -1.75
C THR A 64 -8.83 29.66 -1.45
N ALA A 65 -8.61 30.29 -0.29
CA ALA A 65 -9.24 31.57 0.03
C ALA A 65 -8.83 32.67 -0.97
N PHE A 66 -7.59 32.61 -1.47
CA PHE A 66 -7.11 33.50 -2.53
C PHE A 66 -8.02 33.46 -3.76
N ARG A 67 -8.40 32.26 -4.24
CA ARG A 67 -9.30 32.13 -5.38
C ARG A 67 -10.67 32.78 -5.11
N LYS A 68 -11.22 32.58 -3.92
CA LYS A 68 -12.50 33.16 -3.50
C LYS A 68 -12.46 34.69 -3.43
N PHE A 69 -11.38 35.26 -2.88
CA PHE A 69 -11.22 36.71 -2.77
C PHE A 69 -10.90 37.37 -4.12
N TYR A 70 -10.17 36.65 -4.99
CA TYR A 70 -9.91 37.10 -6.36
C TYR A 70 -11.20 37.19 -7.19
N GLU A 71 -12.05 36.15 -7.17
CA GLU A 71 -13.33 36.15 -7.90
C GLU A 71 -14.32 37.19 -7.37
N ARG A 72 -14.26 37.50 -6.07
CA ARG A 72 -15.08 38.56 -5.45
C ARG A 72 -14.58 39.97 -5.79
N GLY A 73 -13.29 40.13 -6.12
CA GLY A 73 -12.65 41.42 -6.37
C GLY A 73 -12.17 42.15 -5.12
N ASP A 74 -11.89 41.44 -4.03
CA ASP A 74 -11.45 42.01 -2.74
C ASP A 74 -9.98 42.48 -2.77
N PHE A 75 -9.18 41.92 -3.66
CA PHE A 75 -7.79 42.33 -3.80
C PHE A 75 -7.63 43.54 -4.73
N PRO A 76 -6.80 44.53 -4.37
CA PRO A 76 -6.48 45.67 -5.23
C PRO A 76 -5.46 45.29 -6.32
N ILE A 77 -5.70 44.18 -7.01
CA ILE A 77 -4.81 43.58 -8.01
C ILE A 77 -5.59 43.40 -9.31
N ALA A 78 -5.02 43.79 -10.44
CA ALA A 78 -5.53 43.49 -11.78
C ALA A 78 -4.45 42.80 -12.63
N LEU A 79 -4.90 41.98 -13.57
CA LEU A 79 -4.05 41.50 -14.65
C LEU A 79 -4.03 42.55 -15.76
N GLU A 80 -2.86 43.10 -16.04
CA GLU A 80 -2.61 44.00 -17.17
C GLU A 80 -2.19 43.16 -18.37
N HIS A 81 -2.92 43.28 -19.47
CA HIS A 81 -2.60 42.62 -20.74
C HIS A 81 -1.91 43.64 -21.66
N ASP A 82 -0.57 43.60 -21.70
CA ASP A 82 0.23 44.36 -22.66
C ASP A 82 0.68 43.44 -23.81
N THR A 83 0.92 44.03 -24.98
CA THR A 83 1.50 43.39 -26.16
C THR A 83 2.85 42.72 -25.89
N ARG A 84 3.57 43.17 -24.85
CA ARG A 84 4.86 42.62 -24.39
C ARG A 84 4.72 41.50 -23.35
N GLY A 85 3.50 41.17 -22.92
CA GLY A 85 3.20 40.12 -21.95
C GLY A 85 2.26 40.56 -20.82
N ASN A 86 1.86 39.60 -19.99
CA ASN A 86 0.96 39.85 -18.87
C ASN A 86 1.73 40.41 -17.66
N LYS A 87 1.30 41.57 -17.16
CA LYS A 87 1.84 42.24 -15.98
C LYS A 87 0.78 42.31 -14.88
N ILE A 88 1.21 42.49 -13.63
CA ILE A 88 0.29 42.72 -12.52
C ILE A 88 0.25 44.22 -12.26
N ALA A 89 -0.94 44.79 -12.35
CA ALA A 89 -1.20 46.18 -11.97
C ALA A 89 -1.74 46.24 -10.54
N TRP A 90 -1.14 47.09 -9.71
CA TRP A 90 -1.61 47.36 -8.36
C TRP A 90 -2.55 48.57 -8.39
N LYS A 91 -3.81 48.36 -7.99
CA LYS A 91 -4.84 49.42 -8.03
C LYS A 91 -4.68 50.44 -6.91
N VAL A 92 -4.00 50.08 -5.83
CA VAL A 92 -3.71 50.99 -4.72
C VAL A 92 -2.21 50.92 -4.45
N ILE A 93 -1.56 52.07 -4.57
CA ILE A 93 -0.18 52.28 -4.13
C ILE A 93 -0.13 52.14 -2.60
N GLN A 94 0.62 51.15 -2.09
CA GLN A 94 0.97 51.09 -0.68
C GLN A 94 1.85 52.31 -0.37
N GLY A 95 1.25 53.42 0.06
CA GLY A 95 2.00 54.63 0.36
C GLY A 95 1.23 55.94 0.53
N ALA A 96 -0.10 55.98 0.45
CA ALA A 96 -0.83 57.18 0.88
C ALA A 96 -0.91 57.19 2.41
N ALA A 97 0.13 57.71 3.06
CA ALA A 97 0.09 58.08 4.46
C ALA A 97 -1.11 59.01 4.69
N VAL A 98 -2.10 58.54 5.43
CA VAL A 98 -3.19 59.38 5.90
C VAL A 98 -2.58 60.29 6.97
N THR A 99 -2.13 61.48 6.59
CA THR A 99 -1.79 62.53 7.56
C THR A 99 -3.09 63.01 8.19
N ALA A 100 -3.44 62.41 9.32
CA ALA A 100 -4.47 62.94 10.19
C ALA A 100 -3.97 64.27 10.78
N SER A 101 -4.34 65.38 10.15
CA SER A 101 -4.24 66.71 10.77
C SER A 101 -5.30 66.77 11.88
N CYS A 102 -4.87 66.53 13.12
CA CYS A 102 -5.63 66.93 14.29
C CYS A 102 -5.27 68.39 14.56
N ALA A 103 -6.15 69.31 14.14
CA ALA A 103 -6.07 70.70 14.57
C ALA A 103 -6.49 70.78 16.04
N TYR A 104 -5.60 71.33 16.86
CA TYR A 104 -5.93 71.89 18.18
C TYR A 104 -6.47 73.31 18.02
#